data_AF-A0A2P9GUI4-F1
#
_entry.id   AF-A0A2P9GUI4-F1
#
_cell.length_a   1.000
_cell.length_b   1.000
_cell.length_c   1.000
_cell.angle_alpha   90.00
_cell.angle_beta   90.00
_cell.angle_gamma   90.00
#
_symmetry.space_group_name_H-M   'P 1'
#
loop_
_entity.id
_entity.type
_entity.pdbx_description
1 polymer ?
#
loop_
_entity_poly.entity_id
_entity_poly.type
_entity_poly.pdbx_seq_one_letter_code
_entity_poly.pdbx_strand_id
1 'polypeptide(L)'
;MEASDIVEKLSRLILKWIRLAWAWVMKFVKIRIEKFRLRKAQSNLYQRKSRLGAEFYSLHRQGEKEFLKSLVVLQQLKIVEEAESRVFAVHDRIEAIEKEYRGRKEAIRGGSANRRSVF
;
A
#
# COMPACT_ATOMS: atom_id res chain seq x y z
N MET A 1 24.77 0.09 -46.24
CA MET A 1 23.86 0.08 -45.07
C MET A 1 24.47 1.03 -44.06
N GLU A 2 23.95 2.25 -43.99
CA GLU A 2 24.65 3.38 -43.37
C GLU A 2 24.61 3.26 -41.84
N ALA A 3 25.70 3.68 -41.18
CA ALA A 3 25.81 3.65 -39.72
C ALA A 3 24.67 4.41 -39.01
N SER A 4 24.03 5.37 -39.70
CA SER A 4 22.87 6.13 -39.22
C SER A 4 21.65 5.24 -38.93
N ASP A 5 21.34 4.27 -39.80
CA ASP A 5 20.19 3.36 -39.64
C ASP A 5 20.33 2.44 -38.41
N ILE A 6 21.56 2.03 -38.09
CA ILE A 6 21.86 1.15 -36.96
C ILE A 6 21.69 1.93 -35.64
N VAL A 7 22.21 3.15 -35.59
CA VAL A 7 22.09 4.06 -34.44
C VAL A 7 20.62 4.39 -34.17
N GLU A 8 19.84 4.63 -35.22
CA GLU A 8 18.43 4.98 -35.10
C GLU A 8 17.53 3.80 -34.69
N LYS A 9 17.92 2.57 -35.03
CA LYS A 9 17.26 1.35 -34.51
C LYS A 9 17.65 1.09 -33.05
N LEU A 10 18.91 1.26 -32.70
CA LEU A 10 19.40 1.11 -31.32
C LEU A 10 18.76 2.15 -30.39
N SER A 11 18.66 3.41 -30.80
CA SER A 11 18.02 4.46 -30.01
C SER A 11 16.55 4.15 -29.73
N ARG A 12 15.81 3.65 -30.73
CA ARG A 12 14.42 3.19 -30.58
C ARG A 12 14.28 2.01 -29.63
N LEU A 13 15.22 1.06 -29.65
CA LEU A 13 15.23 -0.07 -28.72
C LEU A 13 15.53 0.39 -27.30
N ILE A 14 16.54 1.26 -27.11
CA ILE A 14 16.90 1.84 -25.81
C ILE A 14 15.72 2.62 -25.22
N LEU A 15 15.05 3.45 -26.01
CA LEU A 15 13.85 4.19 -25.58
C LEU A 15 12.71 3.27 -25.12
N LYS A 16 12.51 2.13 -25.77
CA LYS A 16 11.51 1.12 -25.33
C LYS A 16 11.90 0.51 -23.99
N TRP A 17 13.17 0.15 -23.80
CA TRP A 17 13.66 -0.40 -22.53
C TRP A 17 13.60 0.62 -21.39
N ILE A 18 13.95 1.87 -21.66
CA ILE A 18 13.85 2.96 -20.68
C ILE A 18 12.40 3.18 -20.26
N ARG A 19 11.44 3.20 -21.19
CA ARG A 19 10.01 3.30 -20.84
C ARG A 19 9.53 2.14 -19.98
N LEU A 20 9.98 0.93 -20.28
CA LEU A 20 9.64 -0.24 -19.47
C LEU A 20 10.23 -0.12 -18.07
N ALA A 21 11.52 0.19 -17.96
CA ALA A 21 12.20 0.41 -16.68
C ALA A 21 11.51 1.53 -15.87
N TRP A 22 11.12 2.62 -16.52
CA TRP A 22 10.39 3.72 -15.89
C TRP A 22 9.03 3.28 -15.31
N ALA A 23 8.28 2.45 -16.03
CA ALA A 23 7.02 1.91 -15.52
C ALA A 23 7.23 1.04 -14.26
N TRP A 24 8.31 0.25 -14.21
CA TRP A 24 8.68 -0.54 -13.03
C TRP A 24 9.13 0.33 -11.86
N VAL A 25 9.91 1.38 -12.10
CA VAL A 25 10.31 2.35 -11.07
C VAL A 25 9.09 3.04 -10.49
N MET A 26 8.17 3.52 -11.33
CA MET A 26 6.93 4.15 -10.87
C MET A 26 6.06 3.21 -10.03
N LYS A 27 6.00 1.92 -10.39
CA LYS A 27 5.35 0.89 -9.56
C LYS A 27 6.02 0.78 -8.19
N PHE A 28 7.35 0.69 -8.17
CA PHE A 28 8.11 0.59 -6.93
C PHE A 28 7.91 1.81 -6.03
N VAL A 29 7.95 3.01 -6.60
CA VAL A 29 7.71 4.28 -5.88
C VAL A 29 6.31 4.29 -5.28
N LYS A 30 5.27 3.94 -6.05
CA LYS A 30 3.89 3.88 -5.53
C LYS A 30 3.76 2.92 -4.34
N ILE A 31 4.32 1.72 -4.44
CA ILE A 31 4.30 0.73 -3.35
C ILE A 31 5.07 1.25 -2.14
N ARG A 32 6.22 1.89 -2.35
CA ARG A 32 7.02 2.46 -1.26
C ARG A 32 6.28 3.58 -0.53
N ILE A 33 5.58 4.47 -1.24
CA ILE A 33 4.77 5.52 -0.66
C ILE A 33 3.66 4.92 0.20
N GLU A 34 2.90 3.94 -0.32
CA GLU A 34 1.82 3.32 0.46
C GLU A 34 2.35 2.53 1.67
N LYS A 35 3.49 1.83 1.55
CA LYS A 35 4.15 1.20 2.71
C LYS A 35 4.59 2.21 3.76
N PHE A 36 5.03 3.41 3.36
CA PHE A 36 5.37 4.47 4.29
C PHE A 36 4.12 5.01 5.01
N ARG A 37 3.02 5.22 4.27
CA ARG A 37 1.72 5.60 4.84
C ARG A 37 1.21 4.56 5.83
N LEU A 38 1.35 3.27 5.51
CA LEU A 38 1.00 2.17 6.40
C LEU A 38 1.79 2.23 7.70
N ARG A 39 3.12 2.37 7.63
CA ARG A 39 3.97 2.50 8.83
C ARG A 39 3.56 3.70 9.68
N LYS A 40 3.25 4.84 9.06
CA LYS A 40 2.76 6.04 9.77
C LYS A 40 1.41 5.79 10.45
N ALA A 41 0.49 5.12 9.77
CA ALA A 41 -0.82 4.74 10.33
C ALA A 41 -0.68 3.76 11.50
N GLN A 42 0.17 2.72 11.36
CA GLN A 42 0.48 1.76 12.42
C GLN A 42 1.13 2.43 13.64
N SER A 43 2.05 3.37 13.42
CA SER A 43 2.67 4.14 14.50
C SER A 43 1.63 4.98 15.26
N ASN A 44 0.72 5.64 14.55
CA ASN A 44 -0.38 6.40 15.17
C ASN A 44 -1.32 5.48 15.97
N LEU A 45 -1.67 4.32 15.40
CA LEU A 45 -2.47 3.31 16.09
C LEU A 45 -1.78 2.82 17.37
N TYR A 46 -0.48 2.53 17.32
CA TYR A 46 0.30 2.09 18.48
C TYR A 46 0.30 3.15 19.59
N GLN A 47 0.49 4.43 19.24
CA GLN A 47 0.42 5.53 20.21
C GLN A 47 -0.96 5.64 20.85
N ARG A 48 -2.04 5.52 20.07
CA ARG A 48 -3.43 5.57 20.58
C ARG A 48 -3.74 4.38 21.49
N LYS A 49 -3.33 3.17 21.11
CA LYS A 49 -3.45 1.97 21.97
C LYS A 49 -2.67 2.10 23.28
N SER A 50 -1.46 2.67 23.22
CA SER A 50 -0.66 2.95 24.42
C SER A 50 -1.35 3.95 25.35
N ARG A 51 -1.95 5.02 24.81
CA ARG A 51 -2.73 5.99 25.61
C ARG A 51 -3.96 5.36 26.26
N LEU A 52 -4.72 4.57 25.50
CA LEU A 52 -5.86 3.81 26.03
C LEU A 52 -5.42 2.88 27.18
N GLY A 53 -4.30 2.18 27.03
CA GLY A 53 -3.75 1.32 28.09
C GLY A 53 -3.32 2.10 29.33
N ALA A 54 -2.73 3.30 29.17
CA ALA A 54 -2.37 4.17 30.28
C ALA A 54 -3.60 4.66 31.06
N GLU A 55 -4.67 5.05 30.35
CA GLU A 55 -5.94 5.42 30.97
C GLU A 55 -6.56 4.23 31.71
N PHE A 56 -6.58 3.05 31.09
CA PHE A 56 -7.09 1.83 31.71
C PHE A 56 -6.33 1.49 33.01
N TYR A 57 -4.99 1.59 32.97
CA TYR A 57 -4.16 1.38 34.15
C TYR A 57 -4.40 2.42 35.25
N SER A 58 -4.63 3.68 34.87
CA SER A 58 -4.94 4.76 35.82
C SER A 58 -6.27 4.52 36.55
N LEU A 59 -7.32 4.11 35.83
CA LEU A 59 -8.62 3.80 36.40
C LEU A 59 -8.56 2.54 37.27
N HIS A 60 -7.83 1.52 36.83
CA HIS A 60 -7.62 0.31 37.61
C HIS A 60 -6.92 0.62 38.95
N ARG A 61 -5.93 1.53 38.94
CA ARG A 61 -5.26 1.99 40.16
C ARG A 61 -6.18 2.76 41.11
N GLN A 62 -7.20 3.43 40.58
CA GLN A 62 -8.22 4.14 41.36
C GLN A 62 -9.30 3.19 41.94
N GLY A 63 -9.21 1.88 41.65
CA GLY A 63 -10.15 0.87 42.15
C GLY A 63 -11.45 0.79 41.36
N GLU A 64 -11.56 1.52 40.24
CA GLU A 64 -12.66 1.34 39.30
C GLU A 64 -12.59 -0.05 38.67
N LYS A 65 -13.71 -0.79 38.68
CA LYS A 65 -13.83 -2.13 38.09
C LYS A 65 -14.68 -2.15 36.82
N GLU A 66 -15.44 -1.08 36.58
CA GLU A 66 -16.38 -0.96 35.46
C GLU A 66 -15.85 -0.03 34.35
N PHE A 67 -14.71 -0.40 33.77
CA PHE A 67 -14.01 0.40 32.76
C PHE A 67 -14.86 0.75 31.53
N LEU A 68 -15.78 -0.14 31.15
CA LEU A 68 -16.67 0.05 29.99
C LEU A 68 -17.79 1.06 30.24
N LYS A 69 -17.99 1.51 31.48
CA LYS A 69 -18.91 2.60 31.81
C LYS A 69 -18.20 3.96 31.85
N SER A 70 -16.87 3.98 31.85
CA SER A 70 -16.10 5.20 31.80
C SER A 70 -16.21 5.84 30.42
N LEU A 71 -16.79 7.04 30.38
CA LEU A 71 -16.93 7.84 29.15
C LEU A 71 -15.56 8.09 28.48
N VAL A 72 -14.52 8.25 29.30
CA VAL A 72 -13.15 8.50 28.85
C VAL A 72 -12.60 7.29 28.09
N VAL A 73 -12.77 6.08 28.64
CA VAL A 73 -12.36 4.82 27.99
C VAL A 73 -13.12 4.60 26.69
N LEU A 74 -14.44 4.84 26.67
CA LEU A 74 -15.26 4.70 25.47
C LEU A 74 -14.84 5.67 24.35
N GLN A 75 -14.50 6.92 24.71
CA GLN A 75 -13.99 7.91 23.76
C GLN A 75 -12.64 7.48 23.18
N GLN A 76 -11.69 7.02 24.01
CA GLN A 76 -10.42 6.51 23.51
C GLN A 76 -10.58 5.24 22.67
N LEU A 77 -11.53 4.37 23.00
CA LEU A 77 -11.83 3.18 22.22
C LEU A 77 -12.24 3.56 20.79
N LYS A 78 -13.13 4.54 20.65
CA LYS A 78 -13.56 5.06 19.35
C LYS A 78 -12.39 5.69 18.57
N ILE A 79 -11.52 6.42 19.26
CA ILE A 79 -10.29 7.01 18.68
C ILE A 79 -9.33 5.92 18.17
N VAL A 80 -9.22 4.80 18.88
CA VAL A 80 -8.43 3.63 18.44
C VAL A 80 -9.10 2.96 17.25
N GLU A 81 -10.40 2.72 17.29
CA GLU A 81 -11.18 2.11 16.20
C GLU A 81 -11.03 2.90 14.89
N GLU A 82 -11.19 4.23 14.94
CA GLU A 82 -10.96 5.09 13.78
C GLU A 82 -9.53 5.01 13.24
N ALA A 83 -8.54 4.80 14.12
CA ALA A 83 -7.16 4.63 13.71
C ALA A 83 -6.91 3.25 13.08
N GLU A 84 -7.59 2.21 13.55
CA GLU A 84 -7.57 0.87 12.93
C GLU A 84 -8.20 0.91 11.54
N SER A 85 -9.37 1.57 11.38
CA SER A 85 -10.00 1.73 10.07
C SER A 85 -9.07 2.41 9.05
N ARG A 86 -8.25 3.39 9.49
CA ARG A 86 -7.25 4.03 8.63
C ARG A 86 -6.13 3.08 8.20
N VAL A 87 -5.72 2.14 9.07
CA VAL A 87 -4.73 1.11 8.71
C VAL A 87 -5.33 0.16 7.67
N PHE A 88 -6.55 -0.30 7.87
CA PHE A 88 -7.26 -1.16 6.91
C PHE A 88 -7.42 -0.48 5.54
N ALA A 89 -7.85 0.78 5.51
CA ALA A 89 -7.98 1.52 4.25
C ALA A 89 -6.67 1.65 3.45
N VAL A 90 -5.51 1.67 4.13
CA VAL A 90 -4.20 1.65 3.44
C VAL A 90 -3.86 0.26 2.93
N HIS A 91 -4.20 -0.79 3.66
CA HIS A 91 -4.06 -2.17 3.19
C HIS A 91 -4.89 -2.44 1.93
N ASP A 92 -6.15 -2.02 1.90
CA ASP A 92 -7.03 -2.18 0.75
C ASP A 92 -6.47 -1.48 -0.50
N ARG A 93 -5.86 -0.30 -0.32
CA ARG A 93 -5.19 0.43 -1.42
C ARG A 93 -3.98 -0.31 -1.96
N ILE A 94 -3.17 -0.92 -1.09
CA ILE A 94 -2.02 -1.73 -1.51
C ILE A 94 -2.51 -2.95 -2.30
N GLU A 95 -3.55 -3.64 -1.81
CA GLU A 95 -4.13 -4.79 -2.48
C GLU A 95 -4.74 -4.42 -3.84
N ALA A 96 -5.44 -3.28 -3.93
CA ALA A 96 -5.97 -2.77 -5.20
C ALA A 96 -4.87 -2.52 -6.23
N ILE A 97 -3.74 -1.91 -5.82
CA ILE A 97 -2.57 -1.71 -6.68
C ILE A 97 -2.03 -3.06 -7.15
N GLU A 98 -1.87 -4.04 -6.25
CA GLU A 98 -1.37 -5.37 -6.63
C GLU A 98 -2.30 -6.09 -7.60
N LYS A 99 -3.62 -6.01 -7.38
CA LYS A 99 -4.65 -6.59 -8.26
C LYS A 99 -4.63 -5.95 -9.65
N GLU A 100 -4.51 -4.63 -9.73
CA GLU A 100 -4.40 -3.91 -11.01
C GLU A 100 -3.19 -4.39 -11.82
N TYR A 101 -2.01 -4.50 -11.18
CA TYR A 101 -0.80 -4.97 -11.85
C TYR A 101 -0.87 -6.46 -12.21
N ARG A 102 -1.53 -7.29 -11.39
CA ARG A 102 -1.77 -8.70 -11.69
C ARG A 102 -2.66 -8.84 -12.93
N GLY A 103 -3.77 -8.11 -12.98
CA GLY A 103 -4.67 -8.08 -14.14
C GLY A 103 -3.97 -7.60 -15.41
N ARG A 104 -3.15 -6.54 -15.33
CA ARG A 104 -2.33 -6.09 -16.48
C ARG A 104 -1.33 -7.15 -16.94
N LYS A 105 -0.69 -7.88 -16.02
CA LYS A 105 0.24 -8.98 -16.34
C LYS A 105 -0.48 -10.15 -17.01
N GLU A 106 -1.65 -10.52 -16.51
CA GLU A 106 -2.50 -11.57 -17.08
C GLU A 106 -3.04 -11.18 -18.46
N ALA A 107 -3.48 -9.93 -18.66
CA ALA A 107 -3.92 -9.42 -19.97
C ALA A 107 -2.81 -9.47 -21.02
N ILE A 108 -1.57 -9.12 -20.64
CA ILE A 108 -0.41 -9.24 -21.54
C ILE A 108 -0.11 -10.72 -21.82
N ARG A 109 -0.20 -11.60 -20.82
CA ARG A 109 0.10 -13.04 -20.97
C ARG A 109 -0.96 -13.76 -21.80
N GLY A 110 -2.24 -13.44 -21.61
CA GLY A 110 -3.38 -13.96 -22.37
C GLY A 110 -3.42 -13.42 -23.80
N GLY A 111 -3.12 -12.13 -24.01
CA GLY A 111 -2.96 -11.55 -25.35
C GLY A 111 -1.74 -12.10 -26.11
N SER A 112 -0.70 -12.53 -25.40
CA SER A 112 0.47 -13.21 -25.99
C SER A 112 0.17 -14.67 -26.36
N ALA A 113 -0.65 -15.37 -25.58
CA ALA A 113 -1.10 -16.72 -25.92
C ALA A 113 -1.99 -16.72 -27.16
N ASN A 114 -2.91 -15.75 -27.27
CA ASN A 114 -3.81 -15.63 -28.41
C ASN A 114 -3.12 -15.22 -29.74
N ARG A 115 -1.91 -14.64 -29.69
CA ARG A 115 -1.09 -14.39 -30.90
C ARG A 115 -0.24 -15.58 -31.33
N ARG A 116 0.01 -16.55 -30.43
CA ARG A 116 0.73 -17.79 -30.77
C ARG A 116 -0.18 -18.91 -31.27
N SER A 117 -1.49 -18.81 -31.02
CA SER A 117 -2.49 -19.75 -31.54
C SER A 117 -3.05 -19.36 -32.92
N VAL A 118 -2.57 -18.27 -33.51
CA VAL A 118 -2.98 -17.78 -34.84
C VAL A 118 -1.84 -17.88 -35.87
N PHE A 119 -0.80 -18.66 -35.55
CA PHE A 119 0.24 -19.06 -36.50
C PHE A 119 0.41 -20.58 -36.48
#